data_AF-A0A1E3NUG1-F1
#
_entry.id   AF-A0A1E3NUG1-F1
#
_cell.length_a   1.000
_cell.length_b   1.000
_cell.length_c   1.000
_cell.angle_alpha   90.00
_cell.angle_beta   90.00
_cell.angle_gamma   90.00
#
_symmetry.space_group_name_H-M   'P 1'
#
loop_
_entity.id
_entity.type
_entity.pdbx_description
1 polymer ?
#
loop_
_entity_poly.entity_id
_entity_poly.type
_entity_poly.pdbx_seq_one_letter_code
_entity_poly.pdbx_strand_id
1 'polypeptide(L)'
;MLAIPSQEIGQPIPNNTPHAVSVTLPTWEATVGYEEGQEWVTSKMNSGYPRFFIHGKIQELCKLVEGKFGRENEKAFIFPSYNVAKRCREFVKEKSVNNPSVRILQLTTQPPKTKEEESYRKEAKIAVVFIPKEESPLAKNYWQHSGEGISSRLGEYVLQELQIAENNLQEDKDKEYKLFIEERFGRNLNLSFVNEAKQALKRRIAGTLRENDEDLKIEVQRSVSEDDIFLYPSGMASIFNAHQAILKTLPNEKSVCFGFPYVDTLNILKKFGPGVHFYGFGDDDSLNELEQQLEKGLKILGFFCECPSNPLLRTPNLIKIRELANKFKFPVIVDETVGNFLNIDVLPYTDIVVSSLTKVFSGDSNVMAGSLVLNPSSPFYNEFKNYFENNYEDLFWAEDAIYLERNSRDFQTRSQKINITSEAVVELFQKHSSSLIKEIYYPKVNDTRKYYDQIKNEHGGYGGLISIVFYNPEVARVFFNELSLSKGPSLGTNFTLACPYAVLAHYQELDEVENWGVDRNLVRISIGLEEQQDLLDVLQHALNIASASA
;
A
#
# COMPACT_ATOMS: atom_id res chain seq x y z
N MET A 1 24.55 -1.28 -18.85
CA MET A 1 24.05 -2.68 -18.81
C MET A 1 23.51 -2.93 -17.41
N LEU A 2 22.19 -3.08 -17.32
CA LEU A 2 21.49 -3.25 -16.05
C LEU A 2 21.88 -4.56 -15.36
N ALA A 3 22.04 -4.50 -14.04
CA ALA A 3 22.18 -5.71 -13.24
C ALA A 3 20.88 -6.53 -13.35
N ILE A 4 20.99 -7.76 -13.83
CA ILE A 4 19.83 -8.64 -14.02
C ILE A 4 19.33 -9.07 -12.62
N PRO A 5 18.06 -8.75 -12.26
CA PRO A 5 17.49 -9.19 -10.98
C PRO A 5 17.27 -10.70 -10.98
N SER A 6 17.15 -11.31 -9.78
CA SER A 6 16.91 -12.75 -9.71
C SER A 6 15.61 -13.10 -10.41
N GLN A 7 15.66 -14.19 -11.19
CA GLN A 7 14.49 -14.80 -11.82
C GLN A 7 14.07 -16.08 -11.08
N GLU A 8 14.58 -16.30 -9.88
CA GLU A 8 14.21 -17.44 -9.05
C GLU A 8 12.89 -17.16 -8.31
N ILE A 9 11.92 -18.04 -8.51
CA ILE A 9 10.58 -17.94 -7.93
C ILE A 9 10.65 -17.88 -6.41
N GLY A 10 9.87 -16.96 -5.81
CA GLY A 10 9.70 -16.91 -4.36
C GLY A 10 10.81 -16.18 -3.61
N GLN A 11 11.85 -15.71 -4.30
CA GLN A 11 12.89 -14.85 -3.72
C GLN A 11 12.34 -13.45 -3.41
N PRO A 12 12.80 -12.79 -2.34
CA PRO A 12 12.40 -11.43 -2.01
C PRO A 12 12.88 -10.43 -3.07
N ILE A 13 12.12 -9.34 -3.26
CA ILE A 13 12.54 -8.21 -4.11
C ILE A 13 12.71 -6.94 -3.24
N PRO A 14 13.93 -6.36 -3.14
CA PRO A 14 15.18 -6.82 -3.76
C PRO A 14 15.71 -8.12 -3.14
N ASN A 15 16.54 -8.85 -3.90
CA ASN A 15 17.18 -10.08 -3.42
C ASN A 15 17.91 -9.84 -2.10
N ASN A 16 17.91 -10.84 -1.22
CA ASN A 16 18.61 -10.81 0.08
C ASN A 16 18.26 -9.60 0.95
N THR A 17 17.10 -8.97 0.74
CA THR A 17 16.62 -7.87 1.56
C THR A 17 15.71 -8.42 2.65
N PRO A 18 16.10 -8.35 3.94
CA PRO A 18 15.21 -8.68 5.03
C PRO A 18 13.97 -7.79 4.97
N HIS A 19 12.81 -8.33 5.31
CA HIS A 19 11.55 -7.57 5.36
C HIS A 19 11.14 -6.96 4.01
N ALA A 20 11.61 -7.55 2.89
CA ALA A 20 11.19 -7.14 1.56
C ALA A 20 9.67 -7.19 1.42
N VAL A 21 9.10 -6.20 0.74
CA VAL A 21 7.65 -6.09 0.54
C VAL A 21 7.18 -6.61 -0.81
N SER A 22 8.01 -7.40 -1.49
CA SER A 22 7.69 -8.01 -2.78
C SER A 22 8.44 -9.34 -2.98
N VAL A 23 8.06 -10.08 -4.01
CA VAL A 23 8.52 -11.44 -4.30
C VAL A 23 8.59 -11.69 -5.81
N THR A 24 9.58 -12.48 -6.22
CA THR A 24 9.83 -12.81 -7.62
C THR A 24 8.84 -13.83 -8.17
N LEU A 25 8.10 -13.39 -9.20
CA LEU A 25 7.23 -14.18 -10.08
C LEU A 25 7.67 -13.92 -11.53
N PRO A 26 8.68 -14.64 -12.03
CA PRO A 26 9.47 -14.25 -13.20
C PRO A 26 8.76 -14.50 -14.54
N THR A 27 7.70 -15.29 -14.57
CA THR A 27 6.98 -15.63 -15.79
C THR A 27 5.48 -15.50 -15.58
N TRP A 28 4.75 -15.34 -16.69
CA TRP A 28 3.29 -15.31 -16.67
C TRP A 28 2.73 -16.59 -16.03
N GLU A 29 3.30 -17.73 -16.40
CA GLU A 29 2.96 -19.04 -15.86
C GLU A 29 3.25 -19.15 -14.36
N ALA A 30 4.36 -18.58 -13.87
CA ALA A 30 4.63 -18.54 -12.44
C ALA A 30 3.61 -17.67 -11.69
N THR A 31 3.10 -16.61 -12.32
CA THR A 31 2.04 -15.78 -11.73
C THR A 31 0.73 -16.55 -11.65
N VAL A 32 0.33 -17.23 -12.73
CA VAL A 32 -0.85 -18.12 -12.73
C VAL A 32 -0.69 -19.24 -11.70
N GLY A 33 0.47 -19.90 -11.67
CA GLY A 33 0.76 -20.98 -10.73
C GLY A 33 0.75 -20.53 -9.27
N TYR A 34 1.12 -19.28 -8.98
CA TYR A 34 0.98 -18.68 -7.66
C TYR A 34 -0.50 -18.57 -7.25
N GLU A 35 -1.33 -18.02 -8.13
CA GLU A 35 -2.76 -17.79 -7.87
C GLU A 35 -3.59 -19.08 -7.82
N GLU A 36 -3.21 -20.09 -8.61
CA GLU A 36 -3.82 -21.43 -8.57
C GLU A 36 -3.29 -22.31 -7.43
N GLY A 37 -2.30 -21.84 -6.66
CA GLY A 37 -1.69 -22.59 -5.57
C GLY A 37 -0.90 -23.82 -6.02
N GLN A 38 -0.36 -23.80 -7.24
CA GLN A 38 0.41 -24.91 -7.80
C GLN A 38 1.72 -25.13 -7.00
N GLU A 39 2.00 -26.40 -6.68
CA GLU A 39 3.09 -26.77 -5.76
C GLU A 39 4.48 -26.30 -6.24
N TRP A 40 4.75 -26.33 -7.55
CA TRP A 40 6.04 -25.92 -8.11
C TRP A 40 6.37 -24.43 -7.94
N VAL A 41 5.34 -23.60 -7.65
CA VAL A 41 5.48 -22.19 -7.27
C VAL A 41 5.42 -22.06 -5.75
N THR A 42 4.34 -22.52 -5.12
CA THR A 42 4.08 -22.27 -3.69
C THR A 42 5.13 -22.87 -2.76
N SER A 43 5.71 -24.03 -3.10
CA SER A 43 6.80 -24.65 -2.33
C SER A 43 8.11 -23.84 -2.34
N LYS A 44 8.27 -22.90 -3.28
CA LYS A 44 9.45 -22.02 -3.41
C LYS A 44 9.23 -20.65 -2.78
N MET A 45 8.02 -20.32 -2.35
CA MET A 45 7.68 -19.01 -1.80
C MET A 45 8.31 -18.80 -0.42
N ASN A 46 9.47 -18.16 -0.39
CA ASN A 46 10.18 -17.79 0.84
C ASN A 46 9.78 -16.39 1.34
N SER A 47 9.21 -15.56 0.48
CA SER A 47 8.73 -14.21 0.75
C SER A 47 7.40 -13.94 0.05
N GLY A 48 6.81 -12.78 0.30
CA GLY A 48 5.61 -12.29 -0.38
C GLY A 48 5.24 -10.90 0.09
N TYR A 49 4.22 -10.30 -0.54
CA TYR A 49 3.71 -9.01 -0.08
C TYR A 49 3.04 -9.18 1.30
N PRO A 50 3.46 -8.46 2.38
CA PRO A 50 3.17 -8.87 3.77
C PRO A 50 1.70 -8.99 4.18
N ARG A 51 0.78 -8.33 3.47
CA ARG A 51 -0.67 -8.47 3.70
C ARG A 51 -1.24 -9.77 3.13
N PHE A 52 -0.75 -10.21 1.97
CA PHE A 52 -1.17 -11.44 1.30
C PHE A 52 -0.39 -12.66 1.82
N PHE A 53 0.92 -12.49 2.04
CA PHE A 53 1.80 -13.50 2.61
C PHE A 53 2.28 -13.06 4.00
N ILE A 54 1.88 -13.77 5.07
CA ILE A 54 2.37 -13.45 6.43
C ILE A 54 3.85 -13.80 6.49
N HIS A 55 4.70 -12.83 6.81
CA HIS A 55 6.15 -13.00 6.82
C HIS A 55 6.62 -14.17 7.72
N GLY A 56 7.66 -14.90 7.30
CA GLY A 56 8.15 -16.10 8.00
C GLY A 56 8.44 -15.88 9.49
N LYS A 57 9.03 -14.72 9.86
CA LYS A 57 9.24 -14.36 11.27
C LYS A 57 7.96 -14.16 12.09
N ILE A 58 6.91 -13.64 11.47
CA ILE A 58 5.60 -13.55 12.13
C ILE A 58 5.01 -14.96 12.29
N GLN A 59 5.17 -15.84 11.29
CA GLN A 59 4.73 -17.24 11.41
C GLN A 59 5.48 -18.01 12.50
N GLU A 60 6.80 -17.83 12.62
CA GLU A 60 7.62 -18.37 13.71
C GLU A 60 7.12 -17.87 15.08
N LEU A 61 6.84 -16.57 15.20
CA LEU A 61 6.26 -15.99 16.42
C LEU A 61 4.87 -16.55 16.74
N CYS A 62 4.00 -16.70 15.73
CA CYS A 62 2.69 -17.32 15.91
C CYS A 62 2.83 -18.74 16.44
N LYS A 63 3.71 -19.57 15.85
CA LYS A 63 3.97 -20.94 16.30
C LYS A 63 4.50 -20.99 17.74
N LEU A 64 5.41 -20.09 18.11
CA LEU A 64 5.95 -20.00 19.47
C LEU A 64 4.84 -19.70 20.48
N VAL A 65 3.98 -18.73 20.16
CA VAL A 65 2.88 -18.31 21.02
C VAL A 65 1.76 -19.37 21.08
N GLU A 66 1.46 -20.04 19.97
CA GLU A 66 0.56 -21.20 19.91
C GLU A 66 1.05 -22.33 20.81
N GLY A 67 2.35 -22.67 20.77
CA GLY A 67 2.92 -23.72 21.61
C GLY A 67 2.84 -23.43 23.11
N LYS A 68 2.97 -22.15 23.51
CA LYS A 68 2.97 -21.74 24.92
C LYS A 68 1.58 -21.51 25.49
N PHE A 69 0.74 -20.84 24.72
CA PHE A 69 -0.51 -20.27 25.23
C PHE A 69 -1.72 -20.74 24.43
N GLY A 70 -1.54 -21.44 23.31
CA GLY A 70 -2.59 -21.99 22.45
C GLY A 70 -3.36 -23.13 23.12
N ARG A 71 -4.61 -23.33 22.69
CA ARG A 71 -5.39 -24.54 22.97
C ARG A 71 -5.41 -25.44 21.74
N GLU A 72 -5.86 -26.67 21.92
CA GLU A 72 -6.09 -27.59 20.81
C GLU A 72 -7.05 -26.95 19.79
N ASN A 73 -6.75 -27.15 18.50
CA ASN A 73 -7.50 -26.60 17.37
C ASN A 73 -7.57 -25.05 17.27
N GLU A 74 -6.66 -24.30 17.91
CA GLU A 74 -6.54 -22.85 17.69
C GLU A 74 -5.40 -22.49 16.72
N LYS A 75 -5.54 -21.30 16.10
CA LYS A 75 -4.51 -20.55 15.37
C LYS A 75 -4.35 -19.16 15.98
N ALA A 76 -3.12 -18.66 16.01
CA ALA A 76 -2.79 -17.32 16.48
C ALA A 76 -2.65 -16.32 15.33
N PHE A 77 -3.19 -15.13 15.53
CA PHE A 77 -2.91 -13.92 14.73
C PHE A 77 -2.47 -12.81 15.65
N ILE A 78 -1.42 -12.07 15.28
CA ILE A 78 -0.75 -11.12 16.17
C ILE A 78 -0.94 -9.69 15.67
N PHE A 79 -1.39 -8.80 16.55
CA PHE A 79 -1.72 -7.42 16.24
C PHE A 79 -0.91 -6.46 17.12
N PRO A 80 -0.66 -5.22 16.64
CA PRO A 80 0.19 -4.25 17.34
C PRO A 80 -0.50 -3.61 18.56
N SER A 81 -1.79 -3.85 18.79
CA SER A 81 -2.46 -3.43 20.03
C SER A 81 -3.68 -4.28 20.37
N TYR A 82 -4.12 -4.18 21.62
CA TYR A 82 -5.35 -4.84 22.09
C TYR A 82 -6.59 -4.37 21.34
N ASN A 83 -6.67 -3.08 20.99
CA ASN A 83 -7.84 -2.54 20.29
C ASN A 83 -7.93 -3.08 18.86
N VAL A 84 -6.81 -3.23 18.16
CA VAL A 84 -6.77 -3.90 16.85
C VAL A 84 -7.20 -5.37 16.99
N ALA A 85 -6.63 -6.10 17.97
CA ALA A 85 -7.01 -7.48 18.23
C ALA A 85 -8.51 -7.62 18.56
N LYS A 86 -9.08 -6.66 19.30
CA LYS A 86 -10.51 -6.58 19.60
C LYS A 86 -11.35 -6.40 18.35
N ARG A 87 -10.96 -5.50 17.44
CA ARG A 87 -11.63 -5.32 16.15
C ARG A 87 -11.59 -6.59 15.29
N CYS A 88 -10.45 -7.26 15.23
CA CYS A 88 -10.33 -8.56 14.54
C CYS A 88 -11.29 -9.61 15.14
N ARG A 89 -11.32 -9.72 16.48
CA ARG A 89 -12.25 -10.61 17.18
C ARG A 89 -13.72 -10.28 16.86
N GLU A 90 -14.09 -9.00 16.89
CA GLU A 90 -15.45 -8.55 16.59
C GLU A 90 -15.82 -8.89 15.15
N PHE A 91 -14.91 -8.64 14.19
CA PHE A 91 -15.09 -9.01 12.79
C PHE A 91 -15.32 -10.52 12.61
N VAL A 92 -14.48 -11.36 13.24
CA VAL A 92 -14.63 -12.82 13.15
C VAL A 92 -15.95 -13.29 13.76
N LYS A 93 -16.36 -12.72 14.90
CA LYS A 93 -17.64 -13.06 15.53
C LYS A 93 -18.85 -12.62 14.70
N GLU A 94 -18.75 -11.47 14.04
CA GLU A 94 -19.82 -10.95 13.19
C GLU A 94 -19.96 -11.76 11.89
N LYS A 95 -18.86 -12.16 11.27
CA LYS A 95 -18.86 -12.85 9.98
C LYS A 95 -18.96 -14.37 10.07
N SER A 96 -18.67 -14.95 11.24
CA SER A 96 -18.78 -16.40 11.43
C SER A 96 -20.23 -16.83 11.66
N VAL A 97 -20.62 -17.93 11.05
CA VAL A 97 -21.92 -18.58 11.27
C VAL A 97 -21.98 -19.37 12.59
N ASN A 98 -20.83 -19.71 13.17
CA ASN A 98 -20.71 -20.65 14.30
C ASN A 98 -20.55 -19.94 15.66
N ASN A 99 -20.54 -18.61 15.70
CA ASN A 99 -20.26 -17.79 16.89
C ASN A 99 -19.03 -18.29 17.70
N PRO A 100 -17.83 -18.22 17.12
CA PRO A 100 -16.65 -18.91 17.66
C PRO A 100 -16.14 -18.31 18.96
N SER A 101 -15.56 -19.17 19.80
CA SER A 101 -14.79 -18.73 20.96
C SER A 101 -13.47 -18.11 20.52
N VAL A 102 -13.43 -16.78 20.50
CA VAL A 102 -12.23 -16.00 20.16
C VAL A 102 -11.69 -15.29 21.39
N ARG A 103 -10.44 -15.57 21.75
CA ARG A 103 -9.78 -15.03 22.95
C ARG A 103 -8.57 -14.17 22.57
N ILE A 104 -8.26 -13.22 23.44
CA ILE A 104 -7.15 -12.28 23.25
C ILE A 104 -6.18 -12.44 24.42
N LEU A 105 -4.89 -12.56 24.11
CA LEU A 105 -3.78 -12.51 25.05
C LEU A 105 -2.97 -11.24 24.76
N GLN A 106 -2.61 -10.48 25.79
CA GLN A 106 -1.67 -9.37 25.64
C GLN A 106 -0.27 -9.84 26.08
N LEU A 107 0.73 -9.49 25.29
CA LEU A 107 2.14 -9.74 25.59
C LEU A 107 2.89 -8.41 25.54
N THR A 108 3.85 -8.26 26.46
CA THR A 108 4.70 -7.07 26.56
C THR A 108 6.14 -7.52 26.68
N THR A 109 7.04 -6.96 25.86
CA THR A 109 8.49 -7.16 26.02
C THR A 109 9.03 -6.31 27.18
N GLN A 110 10.26 -6.57 27.63
CA GLN A 110 10.85 -5.80 28.72
C GLN A 110 11.15 -4.35 28.28
N PRO A 111 10.84 -3.33 29.09
CA PRO A 111 11.25 -1.95 28.80
C PRO A 111 12.77 -1.79 28.96
N PRO A 112 13.38 -0.79 28.29
CA PRO A 112 14.79 -0.45 28.51
C PRO A 112 15.01 -0.03 29.97
N LYS A 113 16.07 -0.56 30.60
CA LYS A 113 16.42 -0.28 32.00
C LYS A 113 17.45 0.84 32.16
N THR A 114 18.24 1.11 31.12
CA THR A 114 19.30 2.11 31.11
C THR A 114 19.15 3.02 29.89
N LYS A 115 19.77 4.21 29.92
CA LYS A 115 19.80 5.12 28.75
C LYS A 115 20.51 4.51 27.55
N GLU A 116 21.45 3.60 27.80
CA GLU A 116 22.13 2.87 26.73
C GLU A 116 21.16 1.87 26.08
N GLU A 117 20.36 1.16 26.88
CA GLU A 117 19.32 0.25 26.38
C GLU A 117 18.27 0.96 25.50
N GLU A 118 17.96 2.24 25.76
CA GLU A 118 17.02 3.02 24.91
C GLU A 118 17.45 3.09 23.44
N SER A 119 18.74 2.89 23.14
CA SER A 119 19.25 2.91 21.77
C SER A 119 18.98 1.62 20.98
N TYR A 120 18.73 0.49 21.65
CA TYR A 120 18.59 -0.82 21.00
C TYR A 120 17.41 -1.67 21.51
N ARG A 121 16.72 -1.26 22.57
CA ARG A 121 15.56 -1.96 23.15
C ARG A 121 14.39 -0.99 23.34
N LYS A 122 13.19 -1.45 22.98
CA LYS A 122 11.93 -0.71 23.14
C LYS A 122 10.83 -1.62 23.64
N GLU A 123 10.07 -1.16 24.63
CA GLU A 123 8.89 -1.89 25.09
C GLU A 123 7.89 -2.05 23.93
N ALA A 124 7.59 -3.29 23.57
CA ALA A 124 6.63 -3.63 22.54
C ALA A 124 5.43 -4.31 23.19
N LYS A 125 4.25 -3.75 22.99
CA LYS A 125 2.96 -4.32 23.44
C LYS A 125 2.27 -4.90 22.22
N ILE A 126 2.04 -6.21 22.21
CA ILE A 126 1.30 -6.89 21.16
C ILE A 126 0.08 -7.59 21.75
N ALA A 127 -0.91 -7.86 20.91
CA ALA A 127 -2.07 -8.65 21.27
C ALA A 127 -2.23 -9.82 20.31
N VAL A 128 -2.50 -10.99 20.86
CA VAL A 128 -2.62 -12.24 20.12
C VAL A 128 -4.07 -12.69 20.18
N VAL A 129 -4.67 -12.84 19.01
CA VAL A 129 -6.02 -13.39 18.86
C VAL A 129 -5.89 -14.87 18.57
N PHE A 130 -6.43 -15.70 19.46
CA PHE A 130 -6.56 -17.13 19.22
C PHE A 130 -7.95 -17.45 18.74
N ILE A 131 -8.02 -18.18 17.64
CA ILE A 131 -9.23 -18.43 16.86
C ILE A 131 -9.25 -19.91 16.48
N PRO A 132 -10.42 -20.58 16.45
CA PRO A 132 -10.53 -21.93 15.91
C PRO A 132 -9.94 -22.02 14.49
N LYS A 133 -9.22 -23.11 14.18
CA LYS A 133 -8.49 -23.27 12.90
C LYS A 133 -9.42 -23.10 11.68
N GLU A 134 -10.63 -23.61 11.77
CA GLU A 134 -11.67 -23.51 10.74
C GLU A 134 -12.12 -22.07 10.46
N GLU A 135 -12.04 -21.18 11.45
CA GLU A 135 -12.39 -19.75 11.32
C GLU A 135 -11.18 -18.87 10.98
N SER A 136 -9.97 -19.43 10.92
CA SER A 136 -8.74 -18.70 10.60
C SER A 136 -8.77 -17.93 9.26
N PRO A 137 -9.50 -18.36 8.21
CA PRO A 137 -9.66 -17.55 7.00
C PRO A 137 -10.29 -16.18 7.26
N LEU A 138 -11.20 -16.05 8.24
CA LEU A 138 -11.82 -14.76 8.57
C LEU A 138 -10.81 -13.78 9.19
N ALA A 139 -9.92 -14.26 10.05
CA ALA A 139 -8.86 -13.42 10.61
C ALA A 139 -7.79 -13.07 9.58
N LYS A 140 -7.50 -13.97 8.65
CA LYS A 140 -6.66 -13.67 7.50
C LYS A 140 -7.28 -12.60 6.58
N ASN A 141 -8.59 -12.66 6.35
CA ASN A 141 -9.34 -11.59 5.66
C ASN A 141 -9.20 -10.24 6.39
N TYR A 142 -9.39 -10.23 7.72
CA TYR A 142 -9.19 -9.00 8.52
C TYR A 142 -7.76 -8.47 8.38
N TRP A 143 -6.75 -9.34 8.55
CA TRP A 143 -5.33 -9.00 8.39
C TRP A 143 -5.05 -8.34 7.05
N GLN A 144 -5.53 -8.95 5.97
CA GLN A 144 -5.29 -8.50 4.61
C GLN A 144 -5.95 -7.14 4.36
N HIS A 145 -7.26 -7.02 4.60
CA HIS A 145 -8.01 -5.85 4.17
C HIS A 145 -7.83 -4.65 5.11
N SER A 146 -7.82 -4.86 6.43
CA SER A 146 -7.58 -3.75 7.37
C SER A 146 -6.13 -3.25 7.30
N GLY A 147 -5.18 -4.12 6.94
CA GLY A 147 -3.75 -3.79 6.94
C GLY A 147 -3.17 -3.51 8.33
N GLU A 148 -3.87 -3.88 9.41
CA GLU A 148 -3.49 -3.58 10.80
C GLU A 148 -2.68 -4.70 11.48
N GLY A 149 -2.23 -5.71 10.74
CA GLY A 149 -1.32 -6.74 11.27
C GLY A 149 0.01 -6.15 11.74
N ILE A 150 0.74 -6.87 12.60
CA ILE A 150 2.11 -6.45 12.96
C ILE A 150 3.04 -6.46 11.74
N SER A 151 4.03 -5.56 11.74
CA SER A 151 5.08 -5.58 10.73
C SER A 151 6.03 -6.76 10.95
N SER A 152 6.77 -7.12 9.90
CA SER A 152 7.76 -8.20 9.97
C SER A 152 8.92 -7.88 10.92
N ARG A 153 9.32 -6.60 11.03
CA ARG A 153 10.32 -6.12 12.01
C ARG A 153 9.81 -6.25 13.44
N LEU A 154 8.58 -5.79 13.73
CA LEU A 154 7.98 -5.98 15.05
C LEU A 154 7.85 -7.47 15.41
N GLY A 155 7.45 -8.30 14.45
CA GLY A 155 7.36 -9.76 14.64
C GLY A 155 8.72 -10.39 14.95
N GLU A 156 9.77 -10.00 14.23
CA GLU A 156 11.14 -10.44 14.49
C GLU A 156 11.65 -9.96 15.86
N TYR A 157 11.45 -8.68 16.19
CA TYR A 157 11.84 -8.09 17.47
C TYR A 157 11.24 -8.84 18.67
N VAL A 158 9.91 -9.04 18.65
CA VAL A 158 9.21 -9.74 19.75
C VAL A 158 9.62 -11.21 19.82
N LEU A 159 9.83 -11.87 18.68
CA LEU A 159 10.31 -13.26 18.65
C LEU A 159 11.67 -13.39 19.34
N GLN A 160 12.60 -12.48 19.05
CA GLN A 160 13.93 -12.48 19.68
C GLN A 160 13.83 -12.21 21.19
N GLU A 161 13.06 -11.22 21.62
CA GLU A 161 12.89 -10.90 23.05
C GLU A 161 12.25 -12.05 23.83
N LEU A 162 11.27 -12.76 23.26
CA LEU A 162 10.67 -13.94 23.89
C LEU A 162 11.63 -15.12 23.99
N GLN A 163 12.50 -15.34 22.99
CA GLN A 163 13.50 -16.40 23.02
C GLN A 163 14.62 -16.12 24.04
N ILE A 164 15.04 -14.86 24.18
CA ILE A 164 16.01 -14.43 25.19
C ILE A 164 15.45 -14.69 26.59
N ALA A 165 14.18 -14.36 26.83
CA ALA A 165 13.53 -14.57 28.12
C ALA A 165 13.40 -16.05 28.51
N GLU A 166 13.34 -16.98 27.55
CA GLU A 166 13.23 -18.41 27.82
C GLU A 166 14.55 -19.11 28.10
N ASN A 167 15.58 -18.80 27.32
CA ASN A 167 16.79 -19.62 27.31
C ASN A 167 17.79 -19.27 28.41
N ASN A 168 17.52 -18.27 29.28
CA ASN A 168 18.48 -17.72 30.25
C ASN A 168 19.88 -17.49 29.62
N LEU A 169 19.93 -17.21 28.31
CA LEU A 169 21.18 -17.06 27.60
C LEU A 169 21.84 -15.77 28.08
N GLN A 170 23.07 -15.89 28.58
CA GLN A 170 23.95 -14.76 28.83
C GLN A 170 24.06 -13.95 27.53
N GLU A 171 23.76 -12.65 27.59
CA GLU A 171 23.54 -11.72 26.46
C GLU A 171 24.74 -11.53 25.49
N ASP A 172 25.83 -12.30 25.59
CA ASP A 172 27.18 -11.77 25.37
C ASP A 172 27.93 -12.19 24.10
N LYS A 173 27.38 -13.01 23.18
CA LYS A 173 28.12 -13.40 21.95
C LYS A 173 27.39 -13.17 20.63
N ASP A 174 26.10 -13.40 20.57
CA ASP A 174 25.33 -13.16 19.33
C ASP A 174 24.99 -11.67 19.13
N LYS A 175 24.93 -10.88 20.21
CA LYS A 175 24.77 -9.41 20.15
C LYS A 175 25.98 -8.73 19.54
N GLU A 176 27.21 -9.05 19.98
CA GLU A 176 28.43 -8.49 19.37
C GLU A 176 28.54 -8.83 17.88
N TYR A 177 28.18 -10.05 17.48
CA TYR A 177 28.23 -10.43 16.06
C TYR A 177 27.14 -9.73 15.22
N LYS A 178 25.92 -9.57 15.75
CA LYS A 178 24.84 -8.81 15.08
C LYS A 178 25.12 -7.31 15.05
N LEU A 179 25.57 -6.70 16.15
CA LEU A 179 26.04 -5.31 16.20
C LEU A 179 27.19 -5.12 15.23
N PHE A 180 28.18 -6.03 15.20
CA PHE A 180 29.30 -5.95 14.27
C PHE A 180 28.85 -6.04 12.80
N ILE A 181 27.84 -6.87 12.49
CA ILE A 181 27.22 -6.90 11.16
C ILE A 181 26.47 -5.59 10.87
N GLU A 182 25.67 -5.08 11.80
CA GLU A 182 24.90 -3.85 11.64
C GLU A 182 25.79 -2.60 11.52
N GLU A 183 26.84 -2.49 12.33
CA GLU A 183 27.88 -1.47 12.29
C GLU A 183 28.66 -1.52 10.97
N ARG A 184 29.07 -2.72 10.52
CA ARG A 184 29.85 -2.90 9.27
C ARG A 184 29.04 -2.61 8.01
N PHE A 185 27.70 -2.68 8.06
CA PHE A 185 26.79 -2.34 6.97
C PHE A 185 26.12 -0.95 7.11
N GLY A 186 26.55 -0.11 8.06
CA GLY A 186 26.06 1.26 8.21
C GLY A 186 24.61 1.37 8.73
N ARG A 187 24.13 0.35 9.44
CA ARG A 187 22.77 0.27 10.02
C ARG A 187 22.79 0.64 11.51
N ASN A 188 23.30 1.83 11.84
CA ASN A 188 23.15 2.38 13.20
C ASN A 188 21.66 2.71 13.46
N LEU A 189 20.85 1.69 13.77
CA LEU A 189 19.46 1.83 14.20
C LEU A 189 19.43 2.20 15.68
N ASN A 190 19.70 3.48 15.96
CA ASN A 190 19.50 3.99 17.29
C ASN A 190 18.01 4.29 17.51
N LEU A 191 17.34 3.43 18.27
CA LEU A 191 15.91 3.52 18.59
C LEU A 191 15.54 4.75 19.43
N SER A 192 16.52 5.49 19.98
CA SER A 192 16.26 6.75 20.66
C SER A 192 15.75 7.83 19.69
N PHE A 193 16.08 7.73 18.39
CA PHE A 193 15.66 8.70 17.35
C PHE A 193 14.28 8.44 16.74
N VAL A 194 13.51 7.49 17.27
CA VAL A 194 12.22 7.10 16.67
C VAL A 194 11.23 8.27 16.61
N ASN A 195 11.21 9.11 17.65
CA ASN A 195 10.28 10.23 17.70
C ASN A 195 10.68 11.30 16.67
N GLU A 196 11.96 11.60 16.57
CA GLU A 196 12.56 12.50 15.59
C GLU A 196 12.31 11.98 14.18
N ALA A 197 12.44 10.67 13.95
CA ALA A 197 12.16 10.04 12.66
C ALA A 197 10.68 10.20 12.26
N LYS A 198 9.75 9.93 13.18
CA LYS A 198 8.30 10.13 12.93
C LYS A 198 7.96 11.60 12.69
N GLN A 199 8.57 12.52 13.43
CA GLN A 199 8.37 13.96 13.20
C GLN A 199 8.97 14.41 11.87
N ALA A 200 10.14 13.92 11.48
CA ALA A 200 10.76 14.20 10.19
C ALA A 200 9.89 13.70 9.02
N LEU A 201 9.27 12.51 9.16
CA LEU A 201 8.32 11.96 8.20
C LEU A 201 7.08 12.86 8.05
N LYS A 202 6.46 13.27 9.17
CA LYS A 202 5.32 14.19 9.17
C LYS A 202 5.69 15.54 8.55
N ARG A 203 6.86 16.09 8.89
CA ARG A 203 7.38 17.34 8.29
C ARG A 203 7.56 17.22 6.79
N ARG A 204 8.11 16.11 6.31
CA ARG A 204 8.32 15.88 4.89
C ARG A 204 6.99 15.87 4.13
N ILE A 205 5.98 15.17 4.68
CA ILE A 205 4.63 15.14 4.10
C ILE A 205 3.98 16.54 4.15
N ALA A 206 3.99 17.22 5.30
CA ALA A 206 3.43 18.56 5.45
C ALA A 206 4.13 19.59 4.56
N GLY A 207 5.46 19.53 4.45
CA GLY A 207 6.27 20.44 3.64
C GLY A 207 5.93 20.33 2.16
N THR A 208 5.83 19.10 1.63
CA THR A 208 5.41 18.88 0.24
C THR A 208 3.99 19.39 -0.03
N LEU A 209 3.08 19.28 0.91
CA LEU A 209 1.72 19.82 0.76
C LEU A 209 1.67 21.35 0.84
N ARG A 210 2.54 21.98 1.65
CA ARG A 210 2.61 23.45 1.81
C ARG A 210 3.24 24.16 0.63
N GLU A 211 4.27 23.59 0.02
CA GLU A 211 4.88 24.18 -1.19
C GLU A 211 3.82 24.39 -2.29
N ASN A 212 2.79 23.55 -2.34
CA ASN A 212 1.68 23.68 -3.29
C ASN A 212 0.64 24.77 -2.90
N ASP A 213 0.48 25.07 -1.60
CA ASP A 213 -0.46 26.10 -1.10
C ASP A 213 -0.01 27.54 -1.48
N GLU A 214 1.29 27.79 -1.63
CA GLU A 214 1.81 29.14 -1.95
C GLU A 214 1.57 29.54 -3.42
N ASP A 215 1.48 28.56 -4.33
CA ASP A 215 1.31 28.79 -5.78
C ASP A 215 -0.18 28.98 -6.17
N LEU A 216 -1.09 28.37 -5.42
CA LEU A 216 -2.52 28.57 -5.56
C LEU A 216 -2.90 29.82 -4.75
N LYS A 217 -3.09 30.97 -5.42
CA LYS A 217 -3.60 32.25 -4.84
C LYS A 217 -5.04 32.16 -4.31
N ILE A 218 -5.37 31.10 -3.58
CA ILE A 218 -6.60 30.88 -2.84
C ILE A 218 -6.26 31.22 -1.39
N GLU A 219 -7.06 32.06 -0.75
CA GLU A 219 -6.92 32.37 0.69
C GLU A 219 -7.21 31.12 1.52
N VAL A 220 -6.24 30.20 1.64
CA VAL A 220 -6.33 29.05 2.53
C VAL A 220 -6.09 29.57 3.95
N GLN A 221 -7.14 29.63 4.78
CA GLN A 221 -7.07 30.15 6.15
C GLN A 221 -6.18 29.32 7.09
N ARG A 222 -5.81 28.07 6.72
CA ARG A 222 -4.94 27.20 7.53
C ARG A 222 -4.25 26.12 6.69
N SER A 223 -2.91 26.13 6.67
CA SER A 223 -2.10 25.10 6.01
C SER A 223 -1.95 23.83 6.84
N VAL A 224 -1.66 22.70 6.18
CA VAL A 224 -1.46 21.39 6.83
C VAL A 224 -0.28 21.47 7.82
N SER A 225 -0.46 20.92 9.02
CA SER A 225 0.58 20.81 10.04
C SER A 225 0.95 19.36 10.36
N GLU A 226 2.06 19.15 11.09
CA GLU A 226 2.48 17.84 11.58
C GLU A 226 1.38 17.15 12.42
N ASP A 227 0.54 17.95 13.10
CA ASP A 227 -0.55 17.45 13.94
C ASP A 227 -1.72 16.91 13.13
N ASP A 228 -1.82 17.27 11.84
CA ASP A 228 -2.89 16.82 10.94
C ASP A 228 -2.53 15.51 10.22
N ILE A 229 -1.33 14.98 10.49
CA ILE A 229 -0.76 13.81 9.83
C ILE A 229 -0.67 12.66 10.83
N PHE A 230 -1.24 11.52 10.46
CA PHE A 230 -1.24 10.27 11.21
C PHE A 230 -0.49 9.20 10.43
N LEU A 231 0.41 8.48 11.10
CA LEU A 231 1.24 7.44 10.49
C LEU A 231 0.69 6.07 10.85
N TYR A 232 0.59 5.19 9.86
CA TYR A 232 0.03 3.85 10.02
C TYR A 232 1.00 2.77 9.54
N PRO A 233 0.89 1.52 10.04
CA PRO A 233 1.75 0.40 9.61
C PRO A 233 1.63 0.04 8.12
N SER A 234 0.58 0.47 7.43
CA SER A 234 0.40 0.25 5.99
C SER A 234 -0.57 1.27 5.38
N GLY A 235 -0.54 1.43 4.06
CA GLY A 235 -1.52 2.27 3.34
C GLY A 235 -2.97 1.80 3.56
N MET A 236 -3.20 0.48 3.62
CA MET A 236 -4.53 -0.05 3.91
C MET A 236 -4.98 0.29 5.33
N ALA A 237 -4.08 0.34 6.31
CA ALA A 237 -4.42 0.79 7.65
C ALA A 237 -4.81 2.28 7.67
N SER A 238 -4.21 3.13 6.82
CA SER A 238 -4.67 4.52 6.65
C SER A 238 -6.09 4.57 6.09
N ILE A 239 -6.38 3.86 5.01
CA ILE A 239 -7.72 3.79 4.39
C ILE A 239 -8.76 3.25 5.38
N PHE A 240 -8.41 2.16 6.06
CA PHE A 240 -9.27 1.54 7.07
C PHE A 240 -9.58 2.52 8.20
N ASN A 241 -8.57 3.22 8.73
CA ASN A 241 -8.79 4.17 9.83
C ASN A 241 -9.53 5.45 9.37
N ALA A 242 -9.37 5.91 8.12
CA ALA A 242 -10.21 6.95 7.55
C ALA A 242 -11.69 6.51 7.49
N HIS A 243 -11.94 5.29 7.02
CA HIS A 243 -13.28 4.72 6.98
C HIS A 243 -13.89 4.53 8.38
N GLN A 244 -13.08 4.08 9.36
CA GLN A 244 -13.53 3.97 10.75
C GLN A 244 -13.86 5.34 11.35
N ALA A 245 -13.07 6.38 11.05
CA ALA A 245 -13.34 7.74 11.53
C ALA A 245 -14.70 8.23 11.04
N ILE A 246 -14.99 8.13 9.75
CA ILE A 246 -16.29 8.56 9.20
C ILE A 246 -17.45 7.72 9.73
N LEU A 247 -17.30 6.39 9.88
CA LEU A 247 -18.33 5.51 10.45
C LEU A 247 -18.67 5.85 11.92
N LYS A 248 -17.70 6.39 12.67
CA LYS A 248 -17.87 6.68 14.09
C LYS A 248 -18.33 8.10 14.37
N THR A 249 -18.27 8.98 13.38
CA THR A 249 -18.60 10.40 13.51
C THR A 249 -19.90 10.73 12.78
N LEU A 250 -20.12 10.14 11.60
CA LEU A 250 -21.25 10.45 10.73
C LEU A 250 -22.36 9.39 10.79
N PRO A 251 -23.59 9.71 10.33
CA PRO A 251 -24.67 8.75 10.22
C PRO A 251 -24.29 7.53 9.35
N ASN A 252 -24.67 6.34 9.82
CA ASN A 252 -24.41 5.09 9.12
C ASN A 252 -25.20 5.01 7.80
N GLU A 253 -24.51 5.32 6.71
CA GLU A 253 -24.98 5.15 5.33
C GLU A 253 -23.97 4.29 4.55
N LYS A 254 -24.29 3.90 3.32
CA LYS A 254 -23.32 3.24 2.45
C LYS A 254 -22.26 4.25 1.96
N SER A 255 -21.02 3.80 1.83
CA SER A 255 -19.95 4.59 1.20
C SER A 255 -20.05 4.50 -0.32
N VAL A 256 -19.54 5.50 -1.03
CA VAL A 256 -19.29 5.41 -2.48
C VAL A 256 -17.86 4.97 -2.71
N CYS A 257 -17.67 4.03 -3.61
CA CYS A 257 -16.35 3.69 -4.16
C CYS A 257 -16.38 3.99 -5.66
N PHE A 258 -15.55 4.94 -6.08
CA PHE A 258 -15.59 5.52 -7.42
C PHE A 258 -14.30 5.23 -8.18
N GLY A 259 -14.47 4.69 -9.41
CA GLY A 259 -13.41 4.02 -10.14
C GLY A 259 -13.18 2.62 -9.61
N PHE A 260 -12.53 1.79 -10.42
CA PHE A 260 -12.09 0.46 -10.01
C PHE A 260 -10.80 0.62 -9.19
N PRO A 261 -10.86 0.56 -7.84
CA PRO A 261 -9.69 0.82 -7.02
C PRO A 261 -8.82 -0.43 -6.94
N TYR A 262 -7.70 -0.30 -6.24
CA TYR A 262 -7.03 -1.42 -5.62
C TYR A 262 -8.02 -2.25 -4.77
N VAL A 263 -8.08 -3.56 -5.08
CA VAL A 263 -9.01 -4.59 -4.54
C VAL A 263 -9.45 -4.36 -3.09
N ASP A 264 -8.49 -4.03 -2.22
CA ASP A 264 -8.72 -4.01 -0.78
C ASP A 264 -9.55 -2.82 -0.30
N THR A 265 -9.54 -1.67 -0.99
CA THR A 265 -10.39 -0.51 -0.63
C THR A 265 -11.87 -0.86 -0.80
N LEU A 266 -12.22 -1.45 -1.94
CA LEU A 266 -13.59 -1.92 -2.19
C LEU A 266 -14.01 -2.97 -1.16
N ASN A 267 -13.11 -3.88 -0.79
CA ASN A 267 -13.37 -4.88 0.24
C ASN A 267 -13.57 -4.28 1.63
N ILE A 268 -12.84 -3.22 2.01
CA ILE A 268 -13.10 -2.51 3.26
C ILE A 268 -14.54 -1.99 3.28
N LEU A 269 -14.96 -1.29 2.21
CA LEU A 269 -16.28 -0.67 2.14
C LEU A 269 -17.41 -1.70 2.06
N LYS A 270 -17.16 -2.88 1.45
CA LYS A 270 -18.12 -4.01 1.42
C LYS A 270 -18.25 -4.71 2.77
N LYS A 271 -17.13 -4.94 3.47
CA LYS A 271 -17.07 -5.85 4.63
C LYS A 271 -17.30 -5.15 5.96
N PHE A 272 -16.96 -3.87 6.05
CA PHE A 272 -17.05 -3.06 7.27
C PHE A 272 -18.12 -1.98 7.08
N GLY A 273 -19.05 -1.83 8.03
CA GLY A 273 -20.13 -0.84 7.94
C GLY A 273 -21.30 -1.25 7.04
N PRO A 274 -22.16 -0.29 6.62
CA PRO A 274 -23.41 -0.57 5.90
C PRO A 274 -23.28 -1.07 4.45
N GLY A 275 -22.06 -1.08 3.90
CA GLY A 275 -21.78 -1.50 2.52
C GLY A 275 -21.41 -0.34 1.58
N VAL A 276 -21.43 -0.63 0.28
CA VAL A 276 -20.90 0.26 -0.76
C VAL A 276 -21.86 0.47 -1.93
N HIS A 277 -21.88 1.68 -2.48
CA HIS A 277 -22.31 2.00 -3.84
C HIS A 277 -21.09 2.03 -4.73
N PHE A 278 -20.97 1.06 -5.64
CA PHE A 278 -19.78 0.89 -6.46
C PHE A 278 -19.99 1.43 -7.86
N TYR A 279 -19.14 2.37 -8.27
CA TYR A 279 -19.11 3.00 -9.60
C TYR A 279 -17.79 2.66 -10.28
N GLY A 280 -17.65 1.41 -10.75
CA GLY A 280 -16.37 0.85 -11.17
C GLY A 280 -15.73 1.52 -12.40
N PHE A 281 -16.50 2.11 -13.31
CA PHE A 281 -15.91 2.84 -14.45
C PHE A 281 -15.20 4.13 -14.04
N GLY A 282 -15.67 4.79 -12.97
CA GLY A 282 -15.07 6.02 -12.47
C GLY A 282 -15.05 7.15 -13.49
N ASP A 283 -16.08 7.25 -14.32
CA ASP A 283 -16.19 8.22 -15.42
C ASP A 283 -17.25 9.31 -15.16
N ASP A 284 -17.36 10.24 -16.11
CA ASP A 284 -18.28 11.38 -16.00
C ASP A 284 -19.75 10.92 -15.94
N ASP A 285 -20.10 9.83 -16.63
CA ASP A 285 -21.43 9.24 -16.62
C ASP A 285 -21.77 8.62 -15.27
N SER A 286 -20.83 7.93 -14.64
CA SER A 286 -20.96 7.45 -13.26
C SER A 286 -21.18 8.60 -12.27
N LEU A 287 -20.52 9.74 -12.46
CA LEU A 287 -20.79 10.94 -11.64
C LEU A 287 -22.17 11.55 -11.91
N ASN A 288 -22.61 11.57 -13.18
CA ASN A 288 -23.95 12.02 -13.54
C ASN A 288 -25.01 11.14 -12.89
N GLU A 289 -24.83 9.81 -12.90
CA GLU A 289 -25.72 8.87 -12.23
C GLU A 289 -25.76 9.13 -10.72
N LEU A 290 -24.60 9.23 -10.08
CA LEU A 290 -24.52 9.52 -8.65
C LEU A 290 -25.24 10.82 -8.29
N GLU A 291 -25.02 11.89 -9.04
CA GLU A 291 -25.71 13.17 -8.85
C GLU A 291 -27.24 13.00 -8.92
N GLN A 292 -27.76 12.31 -9.93
CA GLN A 292 -29.19 12.05 -10.04
C GLN A 292 -29.75 11.25 -8.86
N GLN A 293 -29.01 10.29 -8.32
CA GLN A 293 -29.43 9.53 -7.14
C GLN A 293 -29.42 10.40 -5.87
N LEU A 294 -28.40 11.23 -5.70
CA LEU A 294 -28.31 12.20 -4.59
C LEU A 294 -29.48 13.20 -4.65
N GLU A 295 -29.85 13.69 -5.83
CA GLU A 295 -31.02 14.56 -6.03
C GLU A 295 -32.35 13.88 -5.70
N LYS A 296 -32.44 12.55 -5.88
CA LYS A 296 -33.59 11.74 -5.46
C LYS A 296 -33.60 11.41 -3.97
N GLY A 297 -32.62 11.91 -3.21
CA GLY A 297 -32.54 11.75 -1.76
C GLY A 297 -31.64 10.62 -1.29
N LEU A 298 -30.81 10.03 -2.16
CA LEU A 298 -29.73 9.14 -1.72
C LEU A 298 -28.83 9.88 -0.73
N LYS A 299 -28.51 9.22 0.38
CA LYS A 299 -27.49 9.65 1.32
C LYS A 299 -26.31 8.70 1.26
N ILE A 300 -25.11 9.23 1.40
CA ILE A 300 -23.88 8.44 1.39
C ILE A 300 -23.02 8.84 2.59
N LEU A 301 -22.28 7.87 3.14
CA LEU A 301 -21.42 8.07 4.31
C LEU A 301 -20.17 8.89 3.95
N GLY A 302 -19.59 8.60 2.79
CA GLY A 302 -18.39 9.24 2.28
C GLY A 302 -18.06 8.74 0.88
N PHE A 303 -17.28 9.52 0.15
CA PHE A 303 -16.86 9.23 -1.22
C PHE A 303 -15.38 8.84 -1.23
N PHE A 304 -15.06 7.65 -1.73
CA PHE A 304 -13.70 7.13 -1.85
C PHE A 304 -13.30 6.98 -3.31
N CYS A 305 -12.13 7.48 -3.67
CA CYS A 305 -11.51 7.21 -4.97
C CYS A 305 -9.98 7.22 -4.90
N GLU A 306 -9.35 6.60 -5.89
CA GLU A 306 -7.92 6.75 -6.17
C GLU A 306 -7.68 7.87 -7.16
N CYS A 307 -6.55 8.57 -7.05
CA CYS A 307 -6.18 9.65 -7.95
C CYS A 307 -4.68 9.60 -8.30
N PRO A 308 -4.31 9.16 -9.52
CA PRO A 308 -5.13 8.41 -10.49
C PRO A 308 -5.34 6.94 -10.05
N SER A 309 -6.26 6.24 -10.71
CA SER A 309 -6.60 4.84 -10.38
C SER A 309 -5.51 3.82 -10.72
N ASN A 310 -5.44 2.71 -9.99
CA ASN A 310 -4.56 1.59 -10.27
C ASN A 310 -5.38 0.36 -10.74
N PRO A 311 -5.22 -0.13 -11.99
CA PRO A 311 -4.06 0.03 -12.87
C PRO A 311 -4.29 0.95 -14.09
N LEU A 312 -5.50 1.46 -14.29
CA LEU A 312 -5.90 2.16 -15.53
C LEU A 312 -5.45 3.63 -15.58
N LEU A 313 -4.98 4.17 -14.46
CA LEU A 313 -4.42 5.52 -14.35
C LEU A 313 -5.42 6.60 -14.77
N ARG A 314 -6.71 6.34 -14.55
CA ARG A 314 -7.78 7.30 -14.81
C ARG A 314 -7.84 8.30 -13.66
N THR A 315 -8.06 9.56 -13.99
CA THR A 315 -8.18 10.64 -13.01
C THR A 315 -9.66 11.02 -12.85
N PRO A 316 -10.23 10.93 -11.65
CA PRO A 316 -11.60 11.37 -11.42
C PRO A 316 -11.72 12.90 -11.52
N ASN A 317 -12.90 13.40 -11.88
CA ASN A 317 -13.20 14.83 -11.89
C ASN A 317 -13.38 15.35 -10.44
N LEU A 318 -12.26 15.65 -9.77
CA LEU A 318 -12.25 16.06 -8.37
C LEU A 318 -13.01 17.38 -8.12
N ILE A 319 -13.06 18.28 -9.11
CA ILE A 319 -13.83 19.53 -9.02
C ILE A 319 -15.32 19.19 -8.87
N LYS A 320 -15.87 18.39 -9.79
CA LYS A 320 -17.27 17.98 -9.73
C LYS A 320 -17.57 17.17 -8.46
N ILE A 321 -16.67 16.30 -8.03
CA ILE A 321 -16.82 15.53 -6.78
C ILE A 321 -16.92 16.47 -5.58
N ARG A 322 -16.05 17.50 -5.50
CA ARG A 322 -16.08 18.50 -4.42
C ARG A 322 -17.37 19.33 -4.45
N GLU A 323 -17.87 19.70 -5.63
CA GLU A 323 -19.17 20.38 -5.78
C GLU A 323 -20.33 19.54 -5.23
N LEU A 324 -20.39 18.26 -5.61
CA LEU A 324 -21.39 17.32 -5.11
C LEU A 324 -21.28 17.14 -3.59
N ALA A 325 -20.06 16.96 -3.08
CA ALA A 325 -19.81 16.82 -1.65
C ALA A 325 -20.27 18.07 -0.86
N ASN A 326 -20.07 19.26 -1.41
CA ASN A 326 -20.54 20.52 -0.82
C ASN A 326 -22.07 20.66 -0.84
N LYS A 327 -22.72 20.25 -1.95
CA LYS A 327 -24.18 20.30 -2.14
C LYS A 327 -24.89 19.29 -1.22
N PHE A 328 -24.39 18.07 -1.15
CA PHE A 328 -25.05 16.94 -0.48
C PHE A 328 -24.43 16.55 0.88
N LYS A 329 -23.39 17.26 1.34
CA LYS A 329 -22.81 17.17 2.69
C LYS A 329 -22.24 15.80 3.04
N PHE A 330 -21.34 15.28 2.20
CA PHE A 330 -20.56 14.08 2.49
C PHE A 330 -19.04 14.37 2.40
N PRO A 331 -18.19 13.64 3.14
CA PRO A 331 -16.74 13.77 3.04
C PRO A 331 -16.17 13.07 1.80
N VAL A 332 -15.07 13.60 1.27
CA VAL A 332 -14.29 13.03 0.17
C VAL A 332 -12.95 12.52 0.70
N ILE A 333 -12.67 11.24 0.45
CA ILE A 333 -11.44 10.55 0.84
C ILE A 333 -10.71 10.15 -0.44
N VAL A 334 -9.49 10.64 -0.64
CA VAL A 334 -8.69 10.32 -1.82
C VAL A 334 -7.45 9.55 -1.43
N ASP A 335 -7.25 8.40 -2.07
CA ASP A 335 -5.97 7.71 -2.11
C ASP A 335 -5.14 8.27 -3.27
N GLU A 336 -4.09 9.01 -2.95
CA GLU A 336 -3.22 9.65 -3.94
C GLU A 336 -1.95 8.83 -4.25
N THR A 337 -1.80 7.63 -3.69
CA THR A 337 -0.57 6.81 -3.72
C THR A 337 0.13 6.75 -5.09
N VAL A 338 -0.63 6.62 -6.18
CA VAL A 338 -0.09 6.54 -7.55
C VAL A 338 0.34 7.92 -8.06
N GLY A 339 -0.42 8.94 -7.74
CA GLY A 339 -0.15 10.33 -8.09
C GLY A 339 1.11 10.80 -7.40
N ASN A 340 1.20 10.59 -6.09
CA ASN A 340 2.18 11.11 -5.14
C ASN A 340 2.11 12.64 -4.96
N PHE A 341 2.31 13.09 -3.72
CA PHE A 341 2.19 14.50 -3.32
C PHE A 341 3.07 15.50 -4.09
N LEU A 342 4.14 15.04 -4.75
CA LEU A 342 5.01 15.91 -5.54
C LEU A 342 4.44 16.18 -6.94
N ASN A 343 3.63 15.26 -7.46
CA ASN A 343 3.10 15.36 -8.82
C ASN A 343 1.72 16.00 -8.86
N ILE A 344 0.88 15.73 -7.87
CA ILE A 344 -0.50 16.22 -7.81
C ILE A 344 -0.82 16.84 -6.45
N ASP A 345 -1.73 17.81 -6.46
CA ASP A 345 -2.38 18.36 -5.29
C ASP A 345 -3.88 18.08 -5.34
N VAL A 346 -4.32 17.22 -4.43
CA VAL A 346 -5.73 16.83 -4.26
C VAL A 346 -6.36 17.51 -3.04
N LEU A 347 -5.57 18.19 -2.21
CA LEU A 347 -6.02 18.75 -0.94
C LEU A 347 -7.19 19.74 -1.11
N PRO A 348 -7.22 20.64 -2.12
CA PRO A 348 -8.34 21.57 -2.32
C PRO A 348 -9.71 20.89 -2.53
N TYR A 349 -9.73 19.61 -2.90
CA TYR A 349 -10.94 18.88 -3.28
C TYR A 349 -11.34 17.79 -2.27
N THR A 350 -10.58 17.64 -1.17
CA THR A 350 -10.66 16.47 -0.30
C THR A 350 -10.81 16.82 1.18
N ASP A 351 -11.38 15.92 1.95
CA ASP A 351 -11.52 16.05 3.40
C ASP A 351 -10.45 15.22 4.14
N ILE A 352 -10.11 14.05 3.59
CA ILE A 352 -9.01 13.19 4.06
C ILE A 352 -8.19 12.73 2.85
N VAL A 353 -6.87 12.85 2.94
CA VAL A 353 -5.93 12.25 1.97
C VAL A 353 -5.25 11.06 2.62
N VAL A 354 -5.21 9.93 1.92
CA VAL A 354 -4.51 8.71 2.38
C VAL A 354 -3.46 8.31 1.36
N SER A 355 -2.34 7.77 1.85
CA SER A 355 -1.22 7.39 0.99
C SER A 355 -0.50 6.17 1.52
N SER A 356 -0.12 5.28 0.61
CA SER A 356 0.79 4.18 0.92
C SER A 356 2.24 4.64 0.82
N LEU A 357 2.83 5.04 1.95
CA LEU A 357 4.25 5.40 2.07
C LEU A 357 5.21 4.23 1.75
N THR A 358 4.69 3.00 1.69
CA THR A 358 5.38 1.79 1.20
C THR A 358 5.94 1.92 -0.23
N LYS A 359 5.38 2.82 -1.05
CA LYS A 359 5.66 2.93 -2.49
C LYS A 359 6.80 3.93 -2.74
N VAL A 360 6.62 4.86 -3.68
CA VAL A 360 7.64 5.83 -4.12
C VAL A 360 8.23 6.66 -2.99
N PHE A 361 7.44 6.92 -1.95
CA PHE A 361 7.92 7.61 -0.75
C PHE A 361 9.06 6.85 -0.07
N SER A 362 8.96 5.53 0.06
CA SER A 362 10.05 4.69 0.55
C SER A 362 11.04 4.32 -0.55
N GLY A 363 10.60 3.81 -1.70
CA GLY A 363 11.47 3.39 -2.81
C GLY A 363 12.24 2.09 -2.58
N ASP A 364 12.67 1.80 -1.35
CA ASP A 364 13.56 0.67 -1.05
C ASP A 364 12.88 -0.71 -0.99
N SER A 365 11.54 -0.77 -1.04
CA SER A 365 10.77 -2.03 -0.99
C SER A 365 11.11 -2.90 0.24
N ASN A 366 11.39 -2.27 1.40
CA ASN A 366 11.75 -2.97 2.63
C ASN A 366 10.96 -2.52 3.87
N VAL A 367 9.96 -1.65 3.72
CA VAL A 367 9.12 -1.16 4.83
C VAL A 367 7.71 -0.94 4.34
N MET A 368 6.73 -1.39 5.13
CA MET A 368 5.34 -1.01 4.94
C MET A 368 5.01 0.19 5.83
N ALA A 369 4.30 1.15 5.25
CA ALA A 369 3.79 2.31 5.96
C ALA A 369 2.65 2.95 5.17
N GLY A 370 1.85 3.74 5.88
CA GLY A 370 0.82 4.61 5.32
C GLY A 370 0.75 5.93 6.06
N SER A 371 0.18 6.94 5.41
CA SER A 371 -0.20 8.21 6.03
C SER A 371 -1.68 8.48 5.83
N LEU A 372 -2.25 9.21 6.78
CA LEU A 372 -3.55 9.87 6.68
C LEU A 372 -3.34 11.35 7.01
N VAL A 373 -3.83 12.23 6.14
CA VAL A 373 -3.77 13.67 6.31
C VAL A 373 -5.19 14.21 6.39
N LEU A 374 -5.51 14.92 7.48
CA LEU A 374 -6.75 15.68 7.59
C LEU A 374 -6.57 17.02 6.91
N ASN A 375 -7.52 17.42 6.05
CA ASN A 375 -7.50 18.74 5.44
C ASN A 375 -8.00 19.79 6.45
N PRO A 376 -7.18 20.77 6.90
CA PRO A 376 -7.63 21.83 7.81
C PRO A 376 -8.73 22.73 7.25
N SER A 377 -8.89 22.77 5.92
CA SER A 377 -9.94 23.51 5.23
C SER A 377 -11.24 22.70 5.06
N SER A 378 -11.25 21.44 5.48
CA SER A 378 -12.45 20.59 5.41
C SER A 378 -13.55 21.11 6.35
N PRO A 379 -14.82 21.13 5.91
CA PRO A 379 -15.95 21.38 6.81
C PRO A 379 -16.10 20.32 7.92
N PHE A 380 -15.50 19.13 7.75
CA PHE A 380 -15.51 18.04 8.72
C PHE A 380 -14.27 18.02 9.62
N TYR A 381 -13.32 18.96 9.44
CA TYR A 381 -12.01 18.91 10.09
C TYR A 381 -12.11 18.77 11.61
N ASN A 382 -12.90 19.61 12.29
CA ASN A 382 -12.99 19.59 13.75
C ASN A 382 -13.54 18.26 14.30
N GLU A 383 -14.50 17.68 13.58
CA GLU A 383 -15.13 16.41 13.95
C GLU A 383 -14.14 15.25 13.81
N PHE A 384 -13.46 15.17 12.67
CA PHE A 384 -12.43 14.16 12.43
C PHE A 384 -11.22 14.35 13.34
N LYS A 385 -10.77 15.58 13.53
CA LYS A 385 -9.66 15.91 14.43
C LYS A 385 -9.95 15.44 15.85
N ASN A 386 -11.12 15.79 16.40
CA ASN A 386 -11.54 15.33 17.72
C ASN A 386 -11.63 13.79 17.80
N TYR A 387 -12.11 13.13 16.74
CA TYR A 387 -12.09 11.66 16.70
C TYR A 387 -10.66 11.11 16.82
N PHE A 388 -9.73 11.59 16.01
CA PHE A 388 -8.35 11.10 16.01
C PHE A 388 -7.60 11.48 17.30
N GLU A 389 -7.81 12.65 17.88
CA GLU A 389 -7.22 13.04 19.17
C GLU A 389 -7.61 12.09 20.31
N ASN A 390 -8.81 11.51 20.25
CA ASN A 390 -9.31 10.60 21.28
C ASN A 390 -9.07 9.11 20.97
N ASN A 391 -8.88 8.72 19.70
CA ASN A 391 -8.89 7.32 19.28
C ASN A 391 -7.63 6.87 18.53
N TYR A 392 -6.74 7.77 18.11
CA TYR A 392 -5.51 7.40 17.42
C TYR A 392 -4.54 6.70 18.38
N GLU A 393 -4.07 5.53 17.97
CA GLU A 393 -2.95 4.83 18.57
C GLU A 393 -1.75 4.92 17.62
N ASP A 394 -0.59 5.36 18.11
CA ASP A 394 0.64 5.35 17.33
C ASP A 394 1.20 3.92 17.25
N LEU A 395 0.68 3.15 16.28
CA LEU A 395 1.01 1.74 16.05
C LEU A 395 2.12 1.55 15.02
N PHE A 396 2.69 2.63 14.48
CA PHE A 396 3.78 2.53 13.52
C PHE A 396 5.08 2.14 14.25
N TRP A 397 5.61 0.96 13.93
CA TRP A 397 6.73 0.38 14.68
C TRP A 397 8.01 1.21 14.56
N ALA A 398 8.82 1.16 15.63
CA ALA A 398 10.02 1.98 15.80
C ALA A 398 11.06 1.79 14.69
N GLU A 399 11.45 0.55 14.40
CA GLU A 399 12.44 0.28 13.35
C GLU A 399 11.88 0.65 11.97
N ASP A 400 10.60 0.37 11.72
CA ASP A 400 9.96 0.75 10.46
C ASP A 400 9.96 2.26 10.27
N ALA A 401 9.77 3.06 11.34
CA ALA A 401 9.85 4.51 11.27
C ALA A 401 11.26 5.00 10.91
N ILE A 402 12.31 4.41 11.47
CA ILE A 402 13.71 4.77 11.15
C ILE A 402 14.04 4.42 9.70
N TYR A 403 13.67 3.21 9.25
CA TYR A 403 13.88 2.79 7.86
C TYR A 403 13.10 3.70 6.90
N LEU A 404 11.83 3.96 7.16
CA LEU A 404 11.03 4.82 6.30
C LEU A 404 11.60 6.24 6.23
N GLU A 405 12.01 6.81 7.37
CA GLU A 405 12.62 8.14 7.39
C GLU A 405 13.85 8.18 6.49
N ARG A 406 14.76 7.22 6.64
CA ARG A 406 15.99 7.12 5.84
C ARG A 406 15.67 6.98 4.36
N ASN A 407 14.79 6.06 4.00
CA ASN A 407 14.49 5.73 2.61
C ASN A 407 13.74 6.87 1.88
N SER A 408 13.10 7.79 2.63
CA SER A 408 12.34 8.90 2.04
C SER A 408 13.13 10.21 1.92
N ARG A 409 14.42 10.23 2.28
CA ARG A 409 15.27 11.44 2.19
C ARG A 409 15.49 11.91 0.75
N ASP A 410 15.50 11.00 -0.20
CA ASP A 410 15.67 11.22 -1.65
C ASP A 410 14.34 11.10 -2.41
N PHE A 411 13.20 11.14 -1.73
CA PHE A 411 11.87 11.03 -2.35
C PHE A 411 11.67 12.03 -3.51
N GLN A 412 12.09 13.29 -3.33
CA GLN A 412 11.92 14.34 -4.35
C GLN A 412 12.72 14.06 -5.62
N THR A 413 14.02 13.82 -5.48
CA THR A 413 14.91 13.50 -6.62
C THR A 413 14.53 12.18 -7.29
N ARG A 414 14.10 11.20 -6.51
CA ARG A 414 13.55 9.92 -7.00
C ARG A 414 12.32 10.15 -7.88
N SER A 415 11.32 10.89 -7.39
CA SER A 415 10.08 11.16 -8.13
C SER A 415 10.37 11.88 -9.45
N GLN A 416 11.27 12.87 -9.45
CA GLN A 416 11.69 13.59 -10.65
C GLN A 416 12.35 12.67 -11.69
N LYS A 417 13.31 11.83 -11.28
CA LYS A 417 13.95 10.87 -12.20
C LYS A 417 12.93 9.89 -12.77
N ILE A 418 12.04 9.36 -11.93
CA ILE A 418 10.97 8.45 -12.34
C ILE A 418 10.06 9.12 -13.38
N ASN A 419 9.62 10.37 -13.16
CA ASN A 419 8.78 11.09 -14.10
C ASN A 419 9.45 11.24 -15.48
N ILE A 420 10.71 11.67 -15.53
CA ILE A 420 11.47 11.84 -16.77
C ILE A 420 11.60 10.51 -17.52
N THR A 421 12.04 9.46 -16.83
CA THR A 421 12.21 8.14 -17.43
C THR A 421 10.89 7.57 -17.94
N SER A 422 9.80 7.76 -17.19
CA SER A 422 8.48 7.24 -17.55
C SER A 422 7.95 7.87 -18.83
N GLU A 423 8.16 9.18 -19.03
CA GLU A 423 7.77 9.82 -20.29
C GLU A 423 8.52 9.25 -21.49
N ALA A 424 9.83 9.01 -21.36
CA ALA A 424 10.61 8.39 -22.43
C ALA A 424 10.14 6.96 -22.74
N VAL A 425 9.73 6.20 -21.73
CA VAL A 425 9.17 4.85 -21.89
C VAL A 425 7.82 4.89 -22.61
N VAL A 426 6.95 5.85 -22.26
CA VAL A 426 5.67 6.04 -22.95
C VAL A 426 5.89 6.41 -24.42
N GLU A 427 6.85 7.30 -24.72
CA GLU A 427 7.22 7.65 -26.09
C GLU A 427 7.74 6.43 -26.88
N LEU A 428 8.51 5.54 -26.23
CA LEU A 428 8.92 4.27 -26.83
C LEU A 428 7.70 3.41 -27.15
N PHE A 429 6.79 3.20 -26.20
CA PHE A 429 5.59 2.37 -26.42
C PHE A 429 4.67 2.94 -27.50
N GLN A 430 4.52 4.26 -27.59
CA GLN A 430 3.72 4.92 -28.62
C GLN A 430 4.22 4.63 -30.05
N LYS A 431 5.53 4.43 -30.24
CA LYS A 431 6.10 4.03 -31.55
C LYS A 431 5.62 2.66 -32.01
N HIS A 432 5.18 1.81 -31.08
CA HIS A 432 4.69 0.46 -31.32
C HIS A 432 3.15 0.33 -31.24
N SER A 433 2.41 1.44 -31.03
CA SER A 433 0.95 1.42 -30.88
C SER A 433 0.16 1.03 -32.13
N SER A 434 0.77 1.15 -33.32
CA SER A 434 0.12 0.77 -34.58
C SER A 434 0.26 -0.72 -34.94
N SER A 435 1.18 -1.43 -34.28
CA SER A 435 1.55 -2.80 -34.66
C SER A 435 1.45 -3.83 -33.52
N LEU A 436 1.75 -3.45 -32.28
CA LEU A 436 1.85 -4.40 -31.16
C LEU A 436 1.00 -3.99 -29.97
N ILE A 437 1.08 -2.72 -29.56
CA ILE A 437 0.44 -2.21 -28.35
C ILE A 437 -0.93 -1.64 -28.72
N LYS A 438 -2.00 -2.23 -28.18
CA LYS A 438 -3.39 -1.80 -28.40
C LYS A 438 -3.73 -0.56 -27.58
N GLU A 439 -3.37 -0.55 -26.30
CA GLU A 439 -3.67 0.54 -25.37
C GLU A 439 -2.46 0.83 -24.48
N ILE A 440 -2.26 2.11 -24.18
CA ILE A 440 -1.27 2.59 -23.21
C ILE A 440 -2.03 3.43 -22.19
N TYR A 441 -2.03 2.96 -20.94
CA TYR A 441 -2.52 3.72 -19.82
C TYR A 441 -1.34 4.47 -19.19
N TYR A 442 -1.42 5.79 -19.22
CA TYR A 442 -0.53 6.72 -18.52
C TYR A 442 -1.21 8.09 -18.46
N PRO A 443 -1.16 8.84 -17.33
CA PRO A 443 -2.00 10.04 -17.17
C PRO A 443 -1.83 11.09 -18.28
N LYS A 444 -0.65 11.22 -18.88
CA LYS A 444 -0.37 12.15 -20.00
C LYS A 444 -1.04 11.77 -21.33
N VAL A 445 -1.42 10.50 -21.51
CA VAL A 445 -2.00 9.99 -22.76
C VAL A 445 -3.41 9.43 -22.58
N ASN A 446 -3.89 9.32 -21.34
CA ASN A 446 -5.27 8.95 -21.02
C ASN A 446 -6.27 10.04 -21.42
N ASP A 447 -7.50 9.63 -21.73
CA ASP A 447 -8.65 10.50 -21.97
C ASP A 447 -8.96 11.43 -20.78
N THR A 448 -8.73 10.95 -19.55
CA THR A 448 -8.90 11.73 -18.32
C THR A 448 -7.75 12.70 -18.02
N ARG A 449 -6.78 12.89 -18.94
CA ARG A 449 -5.69 13.86 -18.77
C ARG A 449 -6.19 15.25 -18.40
N LYS A 450 -7.32 15.68 -18.98
CA LYS A 450 -7.98 16.97 -18.68
C LYS A 450 -8.20 17.19 -17.18
N TYR A 451 -8.44 16.13 -16.41
CA TYR A 451 -8.62 16.18 -14.96
C TYR A 451 -7.29 16.06 -14.21
N TYR A 452 -6.33 15.29 -14.73
CA TYR A 452 -4.98 15.23 -14.17
C TYR A 452 -4.29 16.60 -14.24
N ASP A 453 -4.33 17.26 -15.40
CA ASP A 453 -3.68 18.56 -15.62
C ASP A 453 -4.24 19.66 -14.71
N GLN A 454 -5.47 19.53 -14.20
CA GLN A 454 -6.09 20.48 -13.26
C GLN A 454 -5.53 20.39 -11.84
N ILE A 455 -5.02 19.22 -11.47
CA ILE A 455 -4.51 18.93 -10.12
C ILE A 455 -3.00 18.71 -10.10
N LYS A 456 -2.36 18.74 -11.28
CA LYS A 456 -0.92 18.54 -11.40
C LYS A 456 -0.17 19.75 -10.87
N ASN A 457 0.82 19.53 -10.01
CA ASN A 457 1.69 20.58 -9.51
C ASN A 457 2.54 21.18 -10.65
N GLU A 458 2.93 22.44 -10.51
CA GLU A 458 3.73 23.16 -11.52
C GLU A 458 5.01 22.38 -11.87
N HIS A 459 5.73 21.93 -10.85
CA HIS A 459 6.96 21.12 -10.98
C HIS A 459 6.72 19.60 -10.92
N GLY A 460 5.46 19.18 -10.87
CA GLY A 460 5.06 17.77 -10.88
C GLY A 460 5.25 17.10 -12.24
N GLY A 461 5.28 15.77 -12.26
CA GLY A 461 5.19 14.95 -13.48
C GLY A 461 3.90 14.13 -13.52
N TYR A 462 3.85 13.10 -14.37
CA TYR A 462 2.67 12.23 -14.52
C TYR A 462 2.82 10.86 -13.82
N GLY A 463 3.86 10.70 -12.99
CA GLY A 463 4.10 9.50 -12.19
C GLY A 463 4.95 8.43 -12.88
N GLY A 464 5.13 7.33 -12.16
CA GLY A 464 6.01 6.22 -12.55
C GLY A 464 5.32 4.94 -12.99
N LEU A 465 4.00 4.92 -13.00
CA LEU A 465 3.22 3.72 -13.29
C LEU A 465 2.69 3.79 -14.71
N ILE A 466 2.88 2.72 -15.47
CA ILE A 466 2.43 2.58 -16.87
C ILE A 466 1.76 1.23 -16.98
N SER A 467 0.61 1.17 -17.65
CA SER A 467 0.00 -0.11 -18.02
C SER A 467 -0.15 -0.19 -19.53
N ILE A 468 0.10 -1.36 -20.11
CA ILE A 468 -0.02 -1.59 -21.55
C ILE A 468 -0.84 -2.86 -21.82
N VAL A 469 -1.58 -2.82 -22.92
CA VAL A 469 -2.33 -3.96 -23.45
C VAL A 469 -1.87 -4.18 -24.89
N PHE A 470 -1.63 -5.44 -25.26
CA PHE A 470 -1.23 -5.81 -26.62
C PHE A 470 -2.44 -6.23 -27.44
N TYR A 471 -2.36 -6.14 -28.78
CA TYR A 471 -3.41 -6.67 -29.66
C TYR A 471 -3.57 -8.18 -29.54
N ASN A 472 -2.45 -8.90 -29.31
CA ASN A 472 -2.42 -10.35 -29.15
C ASN A 472 -1.99 -10.71 -27.71
N PRO A 473 -2.82 -11.45 -26.95
CA PRO A 473 -2.48 -11.94 -25.60
C PRO A 473 -1.16 -12.71 -25.51
N GLU A 474 -0.81 -13.49 -26.54
CA GLU A 474 0.43 -14.27 -26.53
C GLU A 474 1.66 -13.37 -26.63
N VAL A 475 1.56 -12.28 -27.41
CA VAL A 475 2.61 -11.25 -27.49
C VAL A 475 2.82 -10.58 -26.13
N ALA A 476 1.76 -10.34 -25.35
CA ALA A 476 1.87 -9.80 -23.99
C ALA A 476 2.66 -10.75 -23.06
N ARG A 477 2.41 -12.06 -23.15
CA ARG A 477 3.11 -13.09 -22.37
C ARG A 477 4.58 -13.17 -22.73
N VAL A 478 4.89 -13.20 -24.03
CA VAL A 478 6.28 -13.20 -24.53
C VAL A 478 6.99 -11.93 -24.06
N PHE A 479 6.39 -10.76 -24.28
CA PHE A 479 6.95 -9.49 -23.79
C PHE A 479 7.27 -9.53 -22.29
N PHE A 480 6.31 -9.92 -21.45
CA PHE A 480 6.50 -9.98 -20.00
C PHE A 480 7.60 -10.96 -19.58
N ASN A 481 7.62 -12.16 -20.17
CA ASN A 481 8.61 -13.18 -19.83
C ASN A 481 10.04 -12.72 -20.18
N GLU A 482 10.20 -12.02 -21.30
CA GLU A 482 11.49 -11.50 -21.79
C GLU A 482 12.02 -10.27 -21.02
N LEU A 483 11.18 -9.61 -20.22
CA LEU A 483 11.62 -8.49 -19.40
C LEU A 483 12.70 -8.96 -18.40
N SER A 484 13.93 -8.48 -18.62
CA SER A 484 15.05 -8.63 -17.68
C SER A 484 14.96 -7.61 -16.53
N LEU A 485 13.77 -7.49 -15.95
CA LEU A 485 13.42 -6.59 -14.87
C LEU A 485 12.94 -7.37 -13.65
N SER A 486 12.76 -6.67 -12.52
CA SER A 486 12.17 -7.28 -11.34
C SER A 486 10.69 -7.56 -11.64
N LYS A 487 10.21 -8.77 -11.35
CA LYS A 487 8.86 -9.20 -11.70
C LYS A 487 8.12 -9.70 -10.47
N GLY A 488 7.06 -9.03 -10.07
CA GLY A 488 6.38 -9.29 -8.80
C GLY A 488 5.36 -8.22 -8.40
N PRO A 489 4.68 -8.39 -7.25
CA PRO A 489 3.73 -7.41 -6.73
C PRO A 489 4.42 -6.11 -6.28
N SER A 490 3.62 -5.10 -5.90
CA SER A 490 4.04 -3.74 -5.52
C SER A 490 4.41 -2.82 -6.70
N LEU A 491 4.81 -1.59 -6.38
CA LEU A 491 5.17 -0.49 -7.29
C LEU A 491 5.94 0.60 -6.53
N GLY A 492 6.46 1.61 -7.24
CA GLY A 492 7.11 2.79 -6.68
C GLY A 492 8.44 2.48 -6.01
N THR A 493 9.28 1.67 -6.65
CA THR A 493 10.56 1.19 -6.11
C THR A 493 11.74 1.87 -6.78
N ASN A 494 12.94 1.75 -6.19
CA ASN A 494 14.19 2.28 -6.75
C ASN A 494 14.65 1.54 -8.02
N PHE A 495 13.99 0.44 -8.36
CA PHE A 495 14.20 -0.39 -9.54
C PHE A 495 12.86 -0.61 -10.22
N THR A 496 12.88 -0.91 -11.51
CA THR A 496 11.67 -1.10 -12.31
C THR A 496 11.05 -2.48 -12.00
N LEU A 497 9.75 -2.47 -11.73
CA LEU A 497 8.94 -3.64 -11.44
C LEU A 497 7.89 -3.86 -12.53
N ALA A 498 7.74 -5.10 -13.00
CA ALA A 498 6.68 -5.48 -13.93
C ALA A 498 5.80 -6.60 -13.37
N CYS A 499 4.52 -6.62 -13.75
CA CYS A 499 3.61 -7.73 -13.42
C CYS A 499 2.45 -7.82 -14.44
N PRO A 500 1.89 -9.03 -14.66
CA PRO A 500 0.60 -9.18 -15.33
C PRO A 500 -0.50 -8.84 -14.31
N TYR A 501 -0.85 -7.56 -14.20
CA TYR A 501 -1.58 -7.03 -13.05
C TYR A 501 -2.92 -7.73 -12.81
N ALA A 502 -3.73 -7.88 -13.87
CA ALA A 502 -5.06 -8.48 -13.73
C ALA A 502 -4.96 -9.93 -13.23
N VAL A 503 -4.03 -10.70 -13.77
CA VAL A 503 -3.75 -12.07 -13.30
C VAL A 503 -3.29 -12.07 -11.85
N LEU A 504 -2.34 -11.20 -11.49
CA LEU A 504 -1.76 -11.17 -10.15
C LEU A 504 -2.72 -10.66 -9.06
N ALA A 505 -3.61 -9.71 -9.39
CA ALA A 505 -4.45 -9.04 -8.40
C ALA A 505 -5.89 -9.54 -8.38
N HIS A 506 -6.37 -10.11 -9.50
CA HIS A 506 -7.78 -10.40 -9.75
C HIS A 506 -8.02 -11.78 -10.34
N TYR A 507 -7.10 -12.75 -10.13
CA TYR A 507 -7.17 -14.06 -10.78
C TYR A 507 -8.55 -14.74 -10.67
N GLN A 508 -9.14 -14.71 -9.48
CA GLN A 508 -10.42 -15.34 -9.18
C GLN A 508 -11.63 -14.55 -9.69
N GLU A 509 -11.44 -13.31 -10.14
CA GLU A 509 -12.48 -12.38 -10.56
C GLU A 509 -12.18 -11.73 -11.93
N LEU A 510 -11.35 -12.37 -12.77
CA LEU A 510 -10.92 -11.83 -14.07
C LEU A 510 -12.09 -11.43 -14.97
N ASP A 511 -13.12 -12.28 -15.05
CA ASP A 511 -14.31 -11.99 -15.87
C ASP A 511 -15.13 -10.80 -15.31
N GLU A 512 -15.10 -10.57 -14.00
CA GLU A 512 -15.77 -9.41 -13.37
C GLU A 512 -15.02 -8.12 -13.66
N VAL A 513 -13.69 -8.12 -13.51
CA VAL A 513 -12.88 -6.90 -13.67
C VAL A 513 -12.75 -6.45 -15.12
N GLU A 514 -12.85 -7.37 -16.08
CA GLU A 514 -12.92 -7.03 -17.50
C GLU A 514 -14.17 -6.21 -17.84
N ASN A 515 -15.30 -6.42 -17.14
CA ASN A 515 -16.49 -5.59 -17.32
C ASN A 515 -16.28 -4.14 -16.90
N TRP A 516 -15.26 -3.87 -16.08
CA TRP A 516 -14.84 -2.54 -15.66
C TRP A 516 -13.67 -1.98 -16.50
N GLY A 517 -13.27 -2.68 -17.57
CA GLY A 517 -12.23 -2.25 -18.50
C GLY A 517 -10.82 -2.71 -18.14
N VAL A 518 -10.64 -3.55 -17.11
CA VAL A 518 -9.33 -4.11 -16.75
C VAL A 518 -9.05 -5.35 -17.60
N ASP A 519 -8.32 -5.19 -18.70
CA ASP A 519 -7.95 -6.30 -19.59
C ASP A 519 -7.14 -7.38 -18.86
N ARG A 520 -7.54 -8.66 -18.98
CA ARG A 520 -6.84 -9.77 -18.30
C ARG A 520 -5.36 -9.90 -18.71
N ASN A 521 -4.98 -9.37 -19.86
CA ASN A 521 -3.63 -9.44 -20.41
C ASN A 521 -2.83 -8.14 -20.18
N LEU A 522 -3.33 -7.23 -19.34
CA LEU A 522 -2.66 -5.98 -19.00
C LEU A 522 -1.32 -6.24 -18.29
N VAL A 523 -0.24 -5.69 -18.84
CA VAL A 523 1.09 -5.67 -18.23
C VAL A 523 1.28 -4.30 -17.59
N ARG A 524 1.54 -4.27 -16.29
CA ARG A 524 1.81 -3.05 -15.53
C ARG A 524 3.29 -2.97 -15.20
N ILE A 525 3.88 -1.82 -15.48
CA ILE A 525 5.29 -1.50 -15.27
C ILE A 525 5.38 -0.28 -14.36
N SER A 526 6.12 -0.41 -13.27
CA SER A 526 6.45 0.66 -12.33
C SER A 526 7.92 1.03 -12.53
N ILE A 527 8.17 2.20 -13.12
CA ILE A 527 9.50 2.70 -13.46
C ILE A 527 10.31 3.04 -12.20
N GLY A 528 11.59 2.64 -12.19
CA GLY A 528 12.55 2.86 -11.12
C GLY A 528 13.62 3.91 -11.45
N LEU A 529 14.80 3.75 -10.86
CA LEU A 529 15.93 4.68 -10.96
C LEU A 529 17.05 4.21 -11.88
N GLU A 530 16.78 3.22 -12.73
CA GLU A 530 17.68 2.82 -13.80
C GLU A 530 18.14 4.01 -14.66
N GLU A 531 19.30 3.88 -15.30
CA GLU A 531 19.66 4.81 -16.37
C GLU A 531 18.65 4.70 -17.51
N GLN A 532 18.13 5.85 -17.94
CA GLN A 532 16.99 5.91 -18.87
C GLN A 532 17.25 5.09 -20.13
N GLN A 533 18.43 5.24 -20.76
CA GLN A 533 18.76 4.52 -21.99
C GLN A 533 18.85 3.02 -21.76
N ASP A 534 19.47 2.58 -20.66
CA ASP A 534 19.57 1.16 -20.34
C ASP A 534 18.18 0.51 -20.16
N LEU A 535 17.24 1.22 -19.52
CA LEU A 535 15.86 0.73 -19.37
C LEU A 535 15.12 0.68 -20.72
N LEU A 536 15.28 1.72 -21.56
CA LEU A 536 14.70 1.73 -22.90
C LEU A 536 15.24 0.58 -23.76
N ASP A 537 16.52 0.25 -23.64
CA ASP A 537 17.15 -0.86 -24.37
C ASP A 537 16.56 -2.21 -23.92
N VAL A 538 16.34 -2.41 -22.62
CA VAL A 538 15.67 -3.63 -22.09
C VAL A 538 14.24 -3.76 -22.61
N LEU A 539 13.47 -2.66 -22.59
CA LEU A 539 12.09 -2.66 -23.08
C LEU A 539 12.03 -2.86 -24.60
N GLN A 540 12.90 -2.20 -25.36
CA GLN A 540 12.99 -2.34 -26.81
C GLN A 540 13.38 -3.76 -27.20
N HIS A 541 14.30 -4.38 -26.47
CA HIS A 541 14.68 -5.78 -26.69
C HIS A 541 13.46 -6.70 -26.52
N ALA A 542 12.73 -6.59 -25.41
CA ALA A 542 11.53 -7.38 -25.17
C ALA A 542 10.44 -7.13 -26.23
N LEU A 543 10.24 -5.89 -26.68
CA LEU A 543 9.32 -5.55 -27.77
C LEU A 543 9.72 -6.20 -29.09
N ASN A 544 11.02 -6.25 -29.41
CA ASN A 544 11.52 -6.86 -30.64
C ASN A 544 11.28 -8.38 -30.64
N ILE A 545 11.52 -9.06 -29.50
CA ILE A 545 11.25 -10.49 -29.36
C ILE A 545 9.75 -10.77 -29.45
N ALA A 546 8.93 -9.99 -28.74
CA ALA A 546 7.48 -10.11 -28.77
C ALA A 546 6.91 -9.84 -30.18
N SER A 547 7.50 -8.92 -30.93
CA SER A 547 7.11 -8.66 -32.33
C SER A 547 7.41 -9.83 -33.26
N ALA A 548 8.44 -10.63 -32.98
CA ALA A 548 8.78 -11.80 -33.78
C ALA A 548 7.86 -12.99 -33.51
N SER A 549 7.11 -12.96 -32.39
CA SER A 549 6.10 -13.96 -32.04
C SER A 549 4.67 -13.55 -32.41
N ALA A 550 4.47 -12.32 -32.91
CA ALA A 550 3.19 -11.79 -33.38
C ALA A 550 2.87 -12.31 -34.79
#